data_AF-A0A6H2A393-F1
#
_entry.id   AF-A0A6H2A393-F1
#
_cell.length_a   1.000
_cell.length_b   1.000
_cell.length_c   1.000
_cell.angle_alpha   90.00
_cell.angle_beta   90.00
_cell.angle_gamma   90.00
#
_symmetry.space_group_name_H-M   'P 1'
#
loop_
_entity.id
_entity.type
_entity.pdbx_description
1 polymer ?
#
loop_
_entity_poly.entity_id
_entity_poly.type
_entity_poly.pdbx_seq_one_letter_code
_entity_poly.pdbx_strand_id
1 'polypeptide(L)'
;MEIVKYDVTEAAISEMRSLYMDLTVKDIDDKEGFEAVHSARMVVKGKRIAVEKQRKDFKADALDFGRRVDTEAKKIFSLLEPIEGHLQEQEDVVINERKRIQAEKEAAEQARIQDMIDSLALVGCIMPFFDLATMTDEAFTVLYAEKKAAFEAEQSRIAEEKRLEIERLEKERLEREAEAKRLADERAELDKIKAEQEAERKRLKEEQDKIDAEKRKAERIAFEKQALENARIAAEKATKEKAEREAAEKVAAEAKAKDEAERAEKLRPDREKLLSFANSLLEIRAPEVSDTRAQDVADTAIAEIYRIANRIIKQSKDL
;
A
#
# COMPACT_ATOMS: atom_id res chain seq x y z
N MET A 1 14.59 -114.29 14.21
CA MET A 1 15.82 -113.56 13.85
C MET A 1 16.95 -114.55 14.00
N GLU A 2 17.52 -115.01 12.88
CA GLU A 2 18.62 -115.98 12.93
C GLU A 2 19.84 -115.27 13.51
N ILE A 3 20.34 -115.78 14.64
CA ILE A 3 21.48 -115.19 15.34
C ILE A 3 22.72 -115.44 14.49
N VAL A 4 23.39 -114.39 14.05
CA VAL A 4 24.66 -114.49 13.31
C VAL A 4 25.71 -115.11 14.25
N LYS A 5 26.10 -116.35 13.97
CA LYS A 5 27.12 -117.07 14.74
C LYS A 5 28.44 -117.02 13.99
N TYR A 6 29.47 -116.49 14.63
CA TYR A 6 30.85 -116.58 14.14
C TYR A 6 31.51 -117.85 14.65
N ASP A 7 32.48 -118.36 13.90
CA ASP A 7 33.22 -119.58 14.28
C ASP A 7 34.12 -119.33 15.49
N VAL A 8 34.48 -118.08 15.75
CA VAL A 8 35.28 -117.67 16.91
C VAL A 8 34.34 -117.38 18.07
N THR A 9 34.39 -118.24 19.09
CA THR A 9 33.57 -118.10 20.30
C THR A 9 34.24 -117.21 21.35
N GLU A 10 33.43 -116.63 22.25
CA GLU A 10 33.93 -115.86 23.39
C GLU A 10 34.83 -116.72 24.30
N ALA A 11 34.48 -118.00 24.48
CA ALA A 11 35.31 -118.95 25.24
C ALA A 11 36.70 -119.12 24.62
N ALA A 12 36.78 -119.31 23.29
CA ALA A 12 38.06 -119.44 22.59
C ALA A 12 38.89 -118.14 22.66
N ILE A 13 38.25 -116.96 22.64
CA ILE A 13 38.94 -115.68 22.83
C ILE A 13 39.49 -115.56 24.25
N SER A 14 38.72 -115.97 25.25
CA SER A 14 39.14 -115.97 26.66
C SER A 14 40.32 -116.91 26.89
N GLU A 15 40.28 -118.11 26.30
CA GLU A 15 41.38 -119.07 26.36
C GLU A 15 42.65 -118.53 25.68
N MET A 16 42.54 -118.01 24.46
CA MET A 16 43.68 -117.39 23.77
C MET A 16 44.25 -116.20 24.56
N ARG A 17 43.39 -115.43 25.24
CA ARG A 17 43.83 -114.35 26.12
C ARG A 17 44.64 -114.92 27.29
N SER A 18 44.14 -115.94 27.97
CA SER A 18 44.85 -116.60 29.08
C SER A 18 46.20 -117.20 28.64
N LEU A 19 46.26 -117.80 27.44
CA LEU A 19 47.46 -118.47 26.96
C LEU A 19 48.51 -117.52 26.40
N TYR A 20 48.10 -116.43 25.75
CA TYR A 20 49.02 -115.61 24.94
C TYR A 20 49.36 -114.27 25.58
N MET A 21 48.59 -113.75 26.54
CA MET A 21 48.85 -112.42 27.11
C MET A 21 50.09 -112.35 27.99
N ASP A 22 50.47 -113.45 28.63
CA ASP A 22 51.67 -113.53 29.47
C ASP A 22 52.95 -113.77 28.65
N LEU A 23 52.82 -114.04 27.35
CA LEU A 23 53.97 -114.21 26.47
C LEU A 23 54.69 -112.86 26.29
N THR A 24 55.97 -112.84 26.65
CA THR A 24 56.85 -111.67 26.53
C THR A 24 58.16 -112.08 25.88
N VAL A 25 58.75 -111.15 25.11
CA VAL A 25 60.10 -111.31 24.54
C VAL A 25 61.03 -110.48 25.43
N LYS A 26 62.05 -111.09 26.02
CA LYS A 26 62.89 -110.43 27.03
C LYS A 26 63.84 -109.39 26.43
N ASP A 27 64.51 -109.76 25.35
CA ASP A 27 65.48 -108.93 24.64
C ASP A 27 65.59 -109.33 23.15
N ILE A 28 66.55 -108.74 22.43
CA ILE A 28 66.72 -108.93 20.98
C ILE A 28 67.25 -110.33 20.61
N ASP A 29 67.88 -111.04 21.54
CA ASP A 29 68.49 -112.35 21.30
C ASP A 29 67.57 -113.51 21.74
N ASP A 30 66.44 -113.21 22.40
CA ASP A 30 65.37 -114.14 22.81
C ASP A 30 64.54 -114.64 21.61
N LYS A 31 65.17 -115.49 20.79
CA LYS A 31 64.58 -116.08 19.58
C LYS A 31 63.37 -116.94 19.89
N GLU A 32 63.41 -117.71 20.98
CA GLU A 32 62.31 -118.59 21.40
C GLU A 32 61.08 -117.79 21.84
N GLY A 33 61.27 -116.74 22.66
CA GLY A 33 60.19 -115.84 23.07
C GLY A 33 59.59 -115.10 21.87
N PHE A 34 60.42 -114.62 20.94
CA PHE A 34 59.95 -113.98 19.70
C PHE A 34 59.12 -114.94 18.85
N GLU A 35 59.57 -116.17 18.64
CA GLU A 35 58.86 -117.16 17.85
C GLU A 35 57.50 -117.54 18.48
N ALA A 36 57.45 -117.67 19.81
CA ALA A 36 56.22 -117.92 20.55
C ALA A 36 55.20 -116.77 20.39
N VAL A 37 55.64 -115.51 20.59
CA VAL A 37 54.77 -114.33 20.42
C VAL A 37 54.34 -114.15 18.98
N HIS A 38 55.25 -114.35 18.02
CA HIS A 38 54.93 -114.24 16.59
C HIS A 38 53.87 -115.27 16.20
N SER A 39 54.05 -116.52 16.61
CA SER A 39 53.12 -117.62 16.32
C SER A 39 51.75 -117.35 16.93
N ALA A 40 51.68 -116.97 18.21
CA ALA A 40 50.45 -116.58 18.88
C ALA A 40 49.73 -115.42 18.16
N ARG A 41 50.47 -114.38 17.75
CA ARG A 41 49.92 -113.26 16.97
C ARG A 41 49.38 -113.70 15.61
N MET A 42 50.06 -114.61 14.90
CA MET A 42 49.56 -115.12 13.61
C MET A 42 48.26 -115.89 13.77
N VAL A 43 48.12 -116.69 14.84
CA VAL A 43 46.87 -117.37 15.17
C VAL A 43 45.72 -116.37 15.42
N VAL A 44 45.92 -115.38 16.30
CA VAL A 44 44.89 -114.36 16.60
C VAL A 44 44.55 -113.53 15.36
N LYS A 45 45.55 -113.11 14.59
CA LYS A 45 45.35 -112.39 13.32
C LYS A 45 44.55 -113.22 12.32
N GLY A 46 44.85 -114.51 12.21
CA GLY A 46 44.12 -115.45 11.35
C GLY A 46 42.64 -115.55 11.73
N LYS A 47 42.35 -115.70 13.03
CA LYS A 47 40.97 -115.70 13.55
C LYS A 47 40.23 -114.39 13.27
N ARG A 48 40.88 -113.24 13.44
CA ARG A 48 40.30 -111.91 13.10
C ARG A 48 39.97 -111.80 11.62
N ILE A 49 40.85 -112.26 10.74
CA ILE A 49 40.63 -112.26 9.29
C ILE A 49 39.44 -113.17 8.93
N ALA A 50 39.34 -114.34 9.55
CA ALA A 50 38.21 -115.26 9.34
C ALA A 50 36.86 -114.62 9.72
N VAL A 51 36.78 -113.91 10.84
CA VAL A 51 35.58 -113.16 11.26
C VAL A 51 35.18 -112.11 10.21
N GLU A 52 36.13 -111.33 9.68
CA GLU A 52 35.83 -110.34 8.64
C GLU A 52 35.37 -110.99 7.33
N LYS A 53 35.92 -112.16 6.97
CA LYS A 53 35.45 -112.94 5.82
C LYS A 53 33.99 -113.40 6.04
N GLN A 54 33.70 -114.01 7.19
CA GLN A 54 32.34 -114.44 7.54
C GLN A 54 31.35 -113.25 7.54
N ARG A 55 31.75 -112.09 8.07
CA ARG A 55 30.91 -110.87 8.03
C ARG A 55 30.56 -110.44 6.61
N LYS A 56 31.51 -110.51 5.68
CA LYS A 56 31.27 -110.19 4.26
C LYS A 56 30.35 -111.22 3.63
N ASP A 57 30.59 -112.50 3.89
CA ASP A 57 29.79 -113.60 3.38
C ASP A 57 28.32 -113.49 3.88
N PHE A 58 28.11 -113.25 5.18
CA PHE A 58 26.78 -113.04 5.75
C PHE A 58 26.02 -111.84 5.17
N LYS A 59 26.72 -110.81 4.69
CA LYS A 59 26.09 -109.62 4.09
C LYS A 59 25.94 -109.72 2.57
N ALA A 60 26.59 -110.68 1.92
CA ALA A 60 26.65 -110.75 0.47
C ALA A 60 25.25 -110.85 -0.15
N ASP A 61 24.44 -111.80 0.31
CA ASP A 61 23.10 -112.05 -0.23
C ASP A 61 22.15 -110.88 0.02
N ALA A 62 22.23 -110.24 1.20
CA ALA A 62 21.40 -109.08 1.52
C ALA A 62 21.75 -107.86 0.66
N LEU A 63 23.05 -107.63 0.41
CA LEU A 63 23.51 -106.56 -0.47
C LEU A 63 23.15 -106.83 -1.94
N ASP A 64 23.27 -108.08 -2.39
CA ASP A 64 22.86 -108.48 -3.74
C ASP A 64 21.35 -108.31 -3.94
N PHE A 65 20.55 -108.76 -2.97
CA PHE A 65 19.10 -108.58 -2.97
C PHE A 65 18.72 -107.09 -3.05
N GLY A 66 19.33 -106.24 -2.21
CA GLY A 66 19.07 -104.80 -2.25
C GLY A 66 19.36 -104.19 -3.62
N ARG A 67 20.51 -104.53 -4.23
CA ARG A 67 20.86 -104.06 -5.59
C ARG A 67 19.87 -104.53 -6.64
N ARG A 68 19.38 -105.77 -6.55
CA ARG A 68 18.38 -106.31 -7.47
C ARG A 68 17.05 -105.57 -7.34
N VAL A 69 16.61 -105.29 -6.12
CA VAL A 69 15.40 -104.50 -5.86
C VAL A 69 15.53 -103.10 -6.45
N ASP A 70 16.64 -102.41 -6.18
CA ASP A 70 16.89 -101.06 -6.71
C ASP A 70 16.94 -101.03 -8.24
N THR A 71 17.54 -102.06 -8.84
CA THR A 71 17.64 -102.18 -10.30
C THR A 71 16.26 -102.38 -10.94
N GLU A 72 15.44 -103.27 -10.39
CA GLU A 72 14.10 -103.49 -10.92
C GLU A 72 13.20 -102.28 -10.68
N ALA A 73 13.29 -101.62 -9.52
CA ALA A 73 12.56 -100.38 -9.24
C ALA A 73 12.93 -99.28 -10.24
N LYS A 74 14.22 -99.07 -10.53
CA LYS A 74 14.67 -98.11 -11.54
C LYS A 74 14.10 -98.41 -12.91
N LYS A 75 14.12 -99.68 -13.33
CA LYS A 75 13.55 -100.11 -14.60
C LYS A 75 12.06 -99.82 -14.67
N ILE A 76 11.31 -100.12 -13.61
CA ILE A 76 9.87 -99.83 -13.53
C ILE A 76 9.62 -98.32 -13.59
N PHE A 77 10.37 -97.51 -12.84
CA PHE A 77 10.24 -96.05 -12.90
C PHE A 77 10.50 -95.49 -14.30
N SER A 78 11.56 -95.94 -14.98
CA SER A 78 11.85 -95.50 -16.35
C SER A 78 10.77 -95.90 -17.36
N LEU A 79 9.96 -96.93 -17.07
CA LEU A 79 8.82 -97.31 -17.91
C LEU A 79 7.56 -96.50 -17.57
N LEU A 80 7.37 -96.11 -16.30
CA LEU A 80 6.20 -95.37 -15.83
C LEU A 80 6.28 -93.86 -16.13
N GLU A 81 7.46 -93.26 -15.94
CA GLU A 81 7.69 -91.81 -16.11
C GLU A 81 7.20 -91.25 -17.46
N PRO A 82 7.50 -91.85 -18.63
CA PRO A 82 6.96 -91.33 -19.89
C PRO A 82 5.44 -91.49 -20.02
N ILE A 83 4.84 -92.49 -19.37
CA ILE A 83 3.38 -92.68 -19.37
C ILE A 83 2.73 -91.57 -18.53
N GLU A 84 3.25 -91.32 -17.34
CA GLU A 84 2.79 -90.23 -16.46
C GLU A 84 2.96 -88.87 -17.15
N GLY A 85 4.12 -88.60 -17.75
CA GLY A 85 4.38 -87.37 -18.48
C GLY A 85 3.39 -87.14 -19.62
N HIS A 86 3.11 -88.16 -20.44
CA HIS A 86 2.10 -88.06 -21.50
C HIS A 86 0.70 -87.76 -20.94
N LEU A 87 0.27 -88.47 -19.88
CA LEU A 87 -1.04 -88.27 -19.28
C LEU A 87 -1.17 -86.86 -18.66
N GLN A 88 -0.11 -86.36 -18.02
CA GLN A 88 -0.05 -85.01 -17.50
C GLN A 88 -0.16 -83.97 -18.63
N GLU A 89 0.57 -84.15 -19.75
CA GLU A 89 0.44 -83.27 -20.91
C GLU A 89 -0.99 -83.22 -21.44
N GLN A 90 -1.70 -84.35 -21.49
CA GLN A 90 -3.11 -84.40 -21.90
C GLN A 90 -4.04 -83.69 -20.90
N GLU A 91 -3.79 -83.84 -19.60
CA GLU A 91 -4.55 -83.14 -18.56
C GLU A 91 -4.33 -81.62 -18.64
N ASP A 92 -3.08 -81.20 -18.85
CA ASP A 92 -2.69 -79.80 -18.95
C ASP A 92 -3.36 -79.08 -20.12
N VAL A 93 -3.68 -79.77 -21.23
CA VAL A 93 -4.48 -79.18 -22.33
C VAL A 93 -5.82 -78.66 -21.80
N VAL A 94 -6.55 -79.47 -21.02
CA VAL A 94 -7.86 -79.10 -20.49
C VAL A 94 -7.73 -78.06 -19.37
N ILE A 95 -6.74 -78.22 -18.48
CA ILE A 95 -6.50 -77.27 -17.39
C ILE A 95 -6.18 -75.88 -17.96
N ASN A 96 -5.27 -75.80 -18.93
CA ASN A 96 -4.87 -74.54 -19.53
C ASN A 96 -6.00 -73.89 -20.32
N GLU A 97 -6.80 -74.68 -21.05
CA GLU A 97 -7.97 -74.15 -21.75
C GLU A 97 -9.04 -73.62 -20.78
N ARG A 98 -9.29 -74.32 -19.66
CA ARG A 98 -10.18 -73.82 -18.60
C ARG A 98 -9.67 -72.51 -18.00
N LYS A 99 -8.37 -72.41 -17.73
CA LYS A 99 -7.74 -71.17 -17.25
C LYS A 99 -7.90 -70.03 -18.27
N ARG A 100 -7.71 -70.30 -19.56
CA ARG A 100 -7.89 -69.32 -20.64
C ARG A 100 -9.33 -68.82 -20.71
N ILE A 101 -10.30 -69.74 -20.75
CA ILE A 101 -11.73 -69.39 -20.79
C ILE A 101 -12.14 -68.59 -19.55
N GLN A 102 -11.65 -68.96 -18.36
CA GLN A 102 -11.94 -68.23 -17.13
C GLN A 102 -11.34 -66.81 -17.17
N ALA A 103 -10.09 -66.66 -17.61
CA ALA A 103 -9.45 -65.35 -17.75
C ALA A 103 -10.15 -64.48 -18.81
N GLU A 104 -10.59 -65.06 -19.93
CA GLU A 104 -11.36 -64.35 -20.96
C GLU A 104 -12.71 -63.87 -20.42
N LYS A 105 -13.41 -64.69 -19.62
CA LYS A 105 -14.66 -64.29 -18.96
C LYS A 105 -14.45 -63.17 -17.93
N GLU A 106 -13.42 -63.29 -17.09
CA GLU A 106 -13.07 -62.25 -16.12
C GLU A 106 -12.68 -60.94 -16.80
N ALA A 107 -11.90 -61.00 -17.88
CA ALA A 107 -11.53 -59.83 -18.66
C ALA A 107 -12.74 -59.18 -19.36
N ALA A 108 -13.64 -60.00 -19.92
CA ALA A 108 -14.87 -59.50 -20.54
C ALA A 108 -15.79 -58.83 -19.52
N GLU A 109 -15.95 -59.41 -18.32
CA GLU A 109 -16.74 -58.80 -17.25
C GLU A 109 -16.11 -57.51 -16.72
N GLN A 110 -14.78 -57.50 -16.55
CA GLN A 110 -14.05 -56.30 -16.14
C GLN A 110 -14.19 -55.18 -17.17
N ALA A 111 -14.10 -55.50 -18.47
CA ALA A 111 -14.30 -54.55 -19.55
C ALA A 111 -15.74 -54.01 -19.58
N ARG A 112 -16.75 -54.89 -19.43
CA ARG A 112 -18.17 -54.50 -19.32
C ARG A 112 -18.39 -53.48 -18.21
N ILE A 113 -17.88 -53.76 -17.01
CA ILE A 113 -18.03 -52.87 -15.85
C ILE A 113 -17.27 -51.56 -16.06
N GLN A 114 -16.08 -51.60 -16.67
CA GLN A 114 -15.32 -50.39 -16.97
C GLN A 114 -16.05 -49.48 -17.96
N ASP A 115 -16.64 -50.05 -19.03
CA ASP A 115 -17.44 -49.30 -19.99
C ASP A 115 -18.67 -48.62 -19.33
N MET A 116 -19.28 -49.30 -18.35
CA MET A 116 -20.37 -48.75 -17.55
C MET A 116 -19.91 -47.56 -16.68
N ILE A 117 -18.74 -47.68 -16.04
CA ILE A 117 -18.13 -46.61 -15.24
C ILE A 117 -17.84 -45.39 -16.11
N ASP A 118 -17.19 -45.59 -17.26
CA ASP A 118 -16.78 -44.51 -18.16
C ASP A 118 -18.00 -43.79 -18.73
N SER A 119 -19.04 -44.53 -19.08
CA SER A 119 -20.32 -43.97 -19.53
C SER A 119 -20.98 -43.10 -18.47
N LEU A 120 -21.04 -43.56 -17.21
CA LEU A 120 -21.62 -42.77 -16.12
C LEU A 120 -20.78 -41.53 -15.81
N ALA A 121 -19.45 -41.62 -15.87
CA ALA A 121 -18.55 -40.50 -15.66
C ALA A 121 -18.79 -39.37 -16.68
N LEU A 122 -19.08 -39.70 -17.95
CA LEU A 122 -19.41 -38.71 -18.99
C LEU A 122 -20.68 -37.91 -18.68
N VAL A 123 -21.60 -38.47 -17.89
CA VAL A 123 -22.84 -37.79 -17.46
C VAL A 123 -22.75 -37.30 -16.01
N GLY A 124 -21.53 -37.19 -15.47
CA GLY A 124 -21.26 -36.64 -14.14
C GLY A 124 -21.73 -37.54 -12.98
N CYS A 125 -21.93 -38.84 -13.22
CA CYS A 125 -22.34 -39.81 -12.23
C CYS A 125 -21.18 -40.74 -11.86
N ILE A 126 -20.96 -40.96 -10.56
CA ILE A 126 -19.97 -41.91 -10.05
C ILE A 126 -20.72 -42.93 -9.21
N MET A 127 -20.52 -44.21 -9.53
CA MET A 127 -21.06 -45.33 -8.74
C MET A 127 -19.95 -46.31 -8.33
N PRO A 128 -20.09 -46.97 -7.18
CA PRO A 128 -19.16 -48.02 -6.76
C PRO A 128 -19.12 -49.18 -7.77
N PHE A 129 -17.92 -49.74 -7.96
CA PHE A 129 -17.70 -50.91 -8.83
C PHE A 129 -18.63 -52.09 -8.49
N PHE A 130 -18.83 -52.38 -7.20
CA PHE A 130 -19.64 -53.52 -6.76
C PHE A 130 -21.12 -53.41 -7.17
N ASP A 131 -21.67 -52.19 -7.18
CA ASP A 131 -23.05 -51.96 -7.59
C ASP A 131 -23.22 -52.15 -9.10
N LEU A 132 -22.19 -51.82 -9.89
CA LEU A 132 -22.18 -52.05 -11.34
C LEU A 132 -21.92 -53.52 -11.69
N ALA A 133 -21.05 -54.20 -10.93
CA ALA A 133 -20.72 -55.61 -11.15
C ALA A 133 -21.92 -56.54 -11.01
N THR A 134 -22.88 -56.18 -10.17
CA THR A 134 -24.11 -56.98 -9.97
C THR A 134 -25.28 -56.52 -10.85
N MET A 135 -25.07 -55.49 -11.67
CA MET A 135 -26.10 -54.88 -12.50
C MET A 135 -26.21 -55.57 -13.85
N THR A 136 -27.44 -55.81 -14.30
CA THR A 136 -27.70 -56.30 -15.66
C THR A 136 -27.58 -55.17 -16.67
N ASP A 137 -27.30 -55.51 -17.93
CA ASP A 137 -27.15 -54.51 -19.01
C ASP A 137 -28.45 -53.72 -19.23
N GLU A 138 -29.61 -54.35 -19.03
CA GLU A 138 -30.91 -53.67 -19.12
C GLU A 138 -31.09 -52.65 -17.99
N ALA A 139 -30.75 -53.02 -16.75
CA ALA A 139 -30.81 -52.12 -15.61
C ALA A 139 -29.86 -50.93 -15.79
N PHE A 140 -28.65 -51.20 -16.30
CA PHE A 140 -27.69 -50.15 -16.63
C PHE A 140 -28.22 -49.22 -17.73
N THR A 141 -28.82 -49.75 -18.78
CA THR A 141 -29.37 -48.95 -19.90
C THR A 141 -30.43 -47.97 -19.41
N VAL A 142 -31.34 -48.43 -18.53
CA VAL A 142 -32.38 -47.58 -17.93
C VAL A 142 -31.75 -46.51 -17.03
N LEU A 143 -30.83 -46.89 -16.15
CA LEU A 143 -30.12 -45.96 -15.26
C LEU A 143 -29.36 -44.90 -16.07
N TYR A 144 -28.59 -45.32 -17.07
CA TYR A 144 -27.79 -44.43 -17.90
C TYR A 144 -28.67 -43.43 -18.65
N ALA A 145 -29.80 -43.87 -19.21
CA ALA A 145 -30.75 -42.97 -19.87
C ALA A 145 -31.31 -41.90 -18.91
N GLU A 146 -31.66 -42.29 -17.68
CA GLU A 146 -32.12 -41.36 -16.64
C GLU A 146 -31.03 -40.33 -16.28
N LYS A 147 -29.81 -40.79 -16.00
CA LYS A 147 -28.69 -39.90 -15.62
C LYS A 147 -28.27 -39.00 -16.76
N LYS A 148 -28.25 -39.51 -17.99
CA LYS A 148 -27.99 -38.72 -19.19
C LYS A 148 -29.02 -37.62 -19.38
N ALA A 149 -30.31 -37.93 -19.27
CA ALA A 149 -31.38 -36.93 -19.40
C ALA A 149 -31.28 -35.84 -18.32
N ALA A 150 -30.99 -36.21 -17.07
CA ALA A 150 -30.78 -35.25 -15.99
C ALA A 150 -29.56 -34.34 -16.24
N PHE A 151 -28.45 -34.93 -16.71
CA PHE A 151 -27.24 -34.17 -17.05
C PHE A 151 -27.48 -33.20 -18.21
N GLU A 152 -28.13 -33.64 -19.29
CA GLU A 152 -28.46 -32.79 -20.45
C GLU A 152 -29.41 -31.64 -20.08
N ALA A 153 -30.39 -31.89 -19.21
CA ALA A 153 -31.28 -30.86 -18.68
C ALA A 153 -30.52 -29.82 -17.85
N GLU A 154 -29.59 -30.26 -16.99
CA GLU A 154 -28.73 -29.38 -16.21
C GLU A 154 -27.81 -28.53 -17.10
N GLN A 155 -27.15 -29.15 -18.08
CA GLN A 155 -26.30 -28.45 -19.04
C GLN A 155 -27.10 -27.41 -19.84
N SER A 156 -28.33 -27.74 -20.23
CA SER A 156 -29.22 -26.80 -20.93
C SER A 156 -29.60 -25.62 -20.05
N ARG A 157 -29.90 -25.85 -18.76
CA ARG A 157 -30.18 -24.78 -17.80
C ARG A 157 -28.98 -23.86 -17.61
N ILE A 158 -27.78 -24.43 -17.42
CA ILE A 158 -26.53 -23.66 -17.28
C ILE A 158 -26.25 -22.85 -18.56
N ALA A 159 -26.48 -23.44 -19.74
CA ALA A 159 -26.29 -22.75 -21.02
C ALA A 159 -27.28 -21.58 -21.19
N GLU A 160 -28.55 -21.77 -20.82
CA GLU A 160 -29.55 -20.72 -20.85
C GLU A 160 -29.27 -19.60 -19.85
N GLU A 161 -28.89 -19.94 -18.62
CA GLU A 161 -28.49 -18.96 -17.60
C GLU A 161 -27.30 -18.11 -18.07
N LYS A 162 -26.27 -18.75 -18.65
CA LYS A 162 -25.13 -18.03 -19.25
C LYS A 162 -25.57 -17.13 -20.42
N ARG A 163 -26.49 -17.59 -21.27
CA ARG A 163 -27.02 -16.79 -22.38
C ARG A 163 -27.73 -15.53 -21.86
N LEU A 164 -28.60 -15.70 -20.85
CA LEU A 164 -29.33 -14.60 -20.21
C LEU A 164 -28.38 -13.63 -19.52
N GLU A 165 -27.34 -14.12 -18.85
CA GLU A 165 -26.35 -13.25 -18.20
C GLU A 165 -25.54 -12.44 -19.23
N ILE A 166 -25.13 -13.07 -20.33
CA ILE A 166 -24.46 -12.36 -21.45
C ILE A 166 -25.38 -11.26 -22.01
N GLU A 167 -26.65 -11.56 -22.23
CA GLU A 167 -27.64 -10.59 -22.73
C GLU A 167 -27.84 -9.42 -21.75
N ARG A 168 -27.90 -9.70 -20.44
CA ARG A 168 -28.00 -8.67 -19.40
C ARG A 168 -26.78 -7.75 -19.38
N LEU A 169 -25.58 -8.33 -19.42
CA LEU A 169 -24.32 -7.58 -19.45
C LEU A 169 -24.20 -6.73 -20.71
N GLU A 170 -24.63 -7.24 -21.86
CA GLU A 170 -24.64 -6.48 -23.10
C GLU A 170 -25.63 -5.32 -23.07
N LYS A 171 -26.84 -5.55 -22.53
CA LYS A 171 -27.83 -4.49 -22.33
C LYS A 171 -27.32 -3.41 -21.38
N GLU A 172 -26.74 -3.80 -20.24
CA GLU A 172 -26.15 -2.85 -19.29
C GLU A 172 -24.99 -2.06 -19.92
N ARG A 173 -24.15 -2.69 -20.73
CA ARG A 173 -23.08 -2.00 -21.48
C ARG A 173 -23.67 -0.95 -22.43
N LEU A 174 -24.71 -1.30 -23.19
CA LEU A 174 -25.37 -0.39 -24.11
C LEU A 174 -26.03 0.79 -23.38
N GLU A 175 -26.69 0.54 -22.23
CA GLU A 175 -27.28 1.61 -21.41
C GLU A 175 -26.21 2.55 -20.86
N ARG A 176 -25.09 2.03 -20.33
CA ARG A 176 -23.97 2.85 -19.87
C ARG A 176 -23.32 3.66 -21.00
N GLU A 177 -23.18 3.09 -22.19
CA GLU A 177 -22.64 3.80 -23.35
C GLU A 177 -23.59 4.94 -23.79
N ALA A 178 -24.90 4.68 -23.82
CA ALA A 178 -25.91 5.68 -24.13
C ALA A 178 -25.95 6.82 -23.07
N GLU A 179 -25.86 6.47 -21.79
CA GLU A 179 -25.81 7.46 -20.70
C GLU A 179 -24.51 8.28 -20.74
N ALA A 180 -23.36 7.64 -20.96
CA ALA A 180 -22.08 8.33 -21.09
C ALA A 180 -22.08 9.32 -22.27
N LYS A 181 -22.69 8.93 -23.40
CA LYS A 181 -22.87 9.81 -24.55
C LYS A 181 -23.77 11.00 -24.20
N ARG A 182 -24.93 10.77 -23.56
CA ARG A 182 -25.82 11.86 -23.12
C ARG A 182 -25.12 12.84 -22.18
N LEU A 183 -24.35 12.33 -21.21
CA LEU A 183 -23.63 13.17 -20.26
C LEU A 183 -22.50 13.96 -20.94
N ALA A 184 -21.83 13.37 -21.94
CA ALA A 184 -20.84 14.07 -22.75
C ALA A 184 -21.46 15.19 -23.57
N ASP A 185 -22.61 14.94 -24.21
CA ASP A 185 -23.37 15.93 -24.97
C ASP A 185 -23.86 17.07 -24.07
N GLU A 186 -24.38 16.77 -22.87
CA GLU A 186 -24.83 17.77 -21.89
C GLU A 186 -23.66 18.62 -21.36
N ARG A 187 -22.51 18.01 -21.06
CA ARG A 187 -21.30 18.74 -20.65
C ARG A 187 -20.81 19.68 -21.76
N ALA A 188 -20.81 19.21 -23.01
CA ALA A 188 -20.41 20.03 -24.14
C ALA A 188 -21.32 21.26 -24.29
N GLU A 189 -22.63 21.12 -24.09
CA GLU A 189 -23.53 22.29 -24.12
C GLU A 189 -23.38 23.21 -22.91
N LEU A 190 -23.21 22.66 -21.71
CA LEU A 190 -22.92 23.48 -20.53
C LEU A 190 -21.62 24.29 -20.68
N ASP A 191 -20.59 23.70 -21.29
CA ASP A 191 -19.33 24.38 -21.55
C ASP A 191 -19.49 25.48 -22.61
N LYS A 192 -20.31 25.28 -23.65
CA LYS A 192 -20.67 26.36 -24.60
C LYS A 192 -21.42 27.49 -23.90
N ILE A 193 -22.43 27.18 -23.10
CA ILE A 193 -23.20 28.19 -22.35
C ILE A 193 -22.28 28.99 -21.41
N LYS A 194 -21.38 28.32 -20.68
CA LYS A 194 -20.40 29.00 -19.83
C LYS A 194 -19.46 29.90 -20.62
N ALA A 195 -18.96 29.43 -21.76
CA ALA A 195 -18.09 30.22 -22.63
C ALA A 195 -18.83 31.46 -23.19
N GLU A 196 -20.09 31.32 -23.58
CA GLU A 196 -20.95 32.42 -24.02
C GLU A 196 -21.20 33.42 -22.88
N GLN A 197 -21.56 32.94 -21.69
CA GLN A 197 -21.77 33.79 -20.50
C GLN A 197 -20.50 34.53 -20.08
N GLU A 198 -19.33 33.88 -20.15
CA GLU A 198 -18.06 34.52 -19.85
C GLU A 198 -17.71 35.59 -20.88
N ALA A 199 -17.93 35.30 -22.17
CA ALA A 199 -17.73 36.26 -23.25
C ALA A 199 -18.68 37.46 -23.12
N GLU A 200 -19.95 37.23 -22.82
CA GLU A 200 -20.93 38.29 -22.58
C GLU A 200 -20.59 39.11 -21.34
N ARG A 201 -20.22 38.47 -20.23
CA ARG A 201 -19.79 39.16 -19.01
C ARG A 201 -18.54 40.02 -19.25
N LYS A 202 -17.61 39.54 -20.07
CA LYS A 202 -16.43 40.32 -20.47
C LYS A 202 -16.82 41.52 -21.31
N ARG A 203 -17.72 41.36 -22.29
CA ARG A 203 -18.27 42.47 -23.09
C ARG A 203 -18.97 43.50 -22.22
N LEU A 204 -19.85 43.07 -21.32
CA LEU A 204 -20.54 43.96 -20.40
C LEU A 204 -19.55 44.73 -19.51
N LYS A 205 -18.51 44.06 -19.01
CA LYS A 205 -17.49 44.71 -18.20
C LYS A 205 -16.68 45.73 -19.01
N GLU A 206 -16.27 45.39 -20.23
CA GLU A 206 -15.56 46.31 -21.12
C GLU A 206 -16.42 47.54 -21.49
N GLU A 207 -17.72 47.34 -21.68
CA GLU A 207 -18.68 48.44 -21.92
C GLU A 207 -18.87 49.30 -20.67
N GLN A 208 -19.02 48.68 -19.50
CA GLN A 208 -19.12 49.39 -18.23
C GLN A 208 -17.85 50.20 -17.92
N ASP A 209 -16.67 49.62 -18.14
CA ASP A 209 -15.38 50.29 -17.96
C ASP A 209 -15.24 51.50 -18.90
N LYS A 210 -15.76 51.43 -20.13
CA LYS A 210 -15.81 52.58 -21.06
C LYS A 210 -16.75 53.67 -20.56
N ILE A 211 -17.94 53.31 -20.12
CA ILE A 211 -18.93 54.26 -19.57
C ILE A 211 -18.34 54.95 -18.32
N ASP A 212 -17.72 54.20 -17.42
CA ASP A 212 -17.12 54.74 -16.20
C ASP A 212 -15.90 55.62 -16.52
N ALA A 213 -15.10 55.27 -17.53
CA ALA A 213 -14.01 56.10 -18.01
C ALA A 213 -14.51 57.42 -18.64
N GLU A 214 -15.61 57.39 -19.39
CA GLU A 214 -16.25 58.60 -19.95
C GLU A 214 -16.84 59.47 -18.84
N LYS A 215 -17.52 58.88 -17.84
CA LYS A 215 -18.01 59.62 -16.67
C LYS A 215 -16.89 60.28 -15.90
N ARG A 216 -15.79 59.58 -15.62
CA ARG A 216 -14.61 60.17 -14.94
C ARG A 216 -14.00 61.31 -15.74
N LYS A 217 -13.94 61.20 -17.07
CA LYS A 217 -13.49 62.31 -17.93
C LYS A 217 -14.44 63.50 -17.85
N ALA A 218 -15.75 63.27 -17.93
CA ALA A 218 -16.76 64.32 -17.81
C ALA A 218 -16.71 65.01 -16.43
N GLU A 219 -16.57 64.25 -15.35
CA GLU A 219 -16.41 64.75 -13.98
C GLU A 219 -15.13 65.58 -13.82
N ARG A 220 -14.00 65.13 -14.36
CA ARG A 220 -12.75 65.92 -14.36
C ARG A 220 -12.91 67.23 -15.12
N ILE A 221 -13.53 67.21 -16.30
CA ILE A 221 -13.78 68.42 -17.10
C ILE A 221 -14.72 69.38 -16.34
N ALA A 222 -15.76 68.86 -15.69
CA ALA A 222 -16.66 69.67 -14.87
C ALA A 222 -15.94 70.28 -13.66
N PHE A 223 -15.11 69.49 -12.96
CA PHE A 223 -14.32 69.94 -11.83
C PHE A 223 -13.28 71.00 -12.23
N GLU A 224 -12.56 70.80 -13.34
CA GLU A 224 -11.59 71.79 -13.87
C GLU A 224 -12.28 73.09 -14.29
N LYS A 225 -13.45 73.03 -14.95
CA LYS A 225 -14.25 74.23 -15.26
C LYS A 225 -14.71 74.96 -14.01
N GLN A 226 -15.16 74.22 -13.00
CA GLN A 226 -15.62 74.82 -11.74
C GLN A 226 -14.47 75.43 -10.93
N ALA A 227 -13.29 74.80 -10.94
CA ALA A 227 -12.09 75.35 -10.33
C ALA A 227 -11.62 76.62 -11.03
N LEU A 228 -11.66 76.67 -12.37
CA LEU A 228 -11.30 77.84 -13.16
C LEU A 228 -12.26 79.01 -12.91
N GLU A 229 -13.57 78.73 -12.84
CA GLU A 229 -14.57 79.76 -12.56
C GLU A 229 -14.46 80.30 -11.13
N ASN A 230 -14.22 79.41 -10.15
CA ASN A 230 -13.98 79.82 -8.77
C ASN A 230 -12.70 80.66 -8.64
N ALA A 231 -11.64 80.35 -9.39
CA ALA A 231 -10.42 81.15 -9.43
C ALA A 231 -10.65 82.53 -10.06
N ARG A 232 -11.49 82.62 -11.11
CA ARG A 232 -11.89 83.89 -11.73
C ARG A 232 -12.67 84.78 -10.76
N ILE A 233 -13.65 84.20 -10.07
CA ILE A 233 -14.46 84.91 -9.06
C ILE A 233 -13.59 85.38 -7.89
N ALA A 234 -12.62 84.58 -7.44
CA ALA A 234 -11.69 84.96 -6.39
C ALA A 234 -10.76 86.11 -6.82
N ALA A 235 -10.25 86.07 -8.06
CA ALA A 235 -9.43 87.15 -8.61
C ALA A 235 -10.21 88.46 -8.74
N GLU A 236 -11.46 88.41 -9.20
CA GLU A 236 -12.33 89.57 -9.33
C GLU A 236 -12.65 90.20 -7.96
N LYS A 237 -12.98 89.36 -6.95
CA LYS A 237 -13.18 89.82 -5.57
C LYS A 237 -11.92 90.46 -4.98
N ALA A 238 -10.74 89.87 -5.19
CA ALA A 238 -9.48 90.44 -4.70
C ALA A 238 -9.15 91.80 -5.34
N THR A 239 -9.46 91.97 -6.64
CA THR A 239 -9.29 93.27 -7.29
C THR A 239 -10.26 94.33 -6.77
N LYS A 240 -11.51 93.94 -6.48
CA LYS A 240 -12.53 94.86 -5.97
C LYS A 240 -12.29 95.27 -4.51
N GLU A 241 -11.90 94.32 -3.65
CA GLU A 241 -11.55 94.62 -2.25
C GLU A 241 -10.31 95.51 -2.13
N LYS A 242 -9.33 95.34 -3.03
CA LYS A 242 -8.16 96.23 -3.07
C LYS A 242 -8.54 97.65 -3.46
N ALA A 243 -9.41 97.81 -4.46
CA ALA A 243 -9.91 99.11 -4.90
C ALA A 243 -10.77 99.81 -3.82
N GLU A 244 -11.60 99.06 -3.09
CA GLU A 244 -12.42 99.60 -2.00
C GLU A 244 -11.57 100.02 -0.79
N ARG A 245 -10.51 99.28 -0.45
CA ARG A 245 -9.55 99.69 0.59
C ARG A 245 -8.81 100.97 0.23
N GLU A 246 -8.30 101.08 -0.99
CA GLU A 246 -7.59 102.29 -1.45
C GLU A 246 -8.52 103.52 -1.51
N ALA A 247 -9.81 103.34 -1.82
CA ALA A 247 -10.80 104.43 -1.79
C ALA A 247 -11.16 104.85 -0.35
N ALA A 248 -11.34 103.89 0.57
CA ALA A 248 -11.64 104.18 1.97
C ALA A 248 -10.50 104.92 2.69
N GLU A 249 -9.25 104.60 2.35
CA GLU A 249 -8.07 105.23 2.96
C GLU A 249 -7.90 106.70 2.54
N LYS A 250 -8.22 107.04 1.28
CA LYS A 250 -8.25 108.44 0.81
C LYS A 250 -9.34 109.28 1.50
N VAL A 251 -10.53 108.72 1.66
CA VAL A 251 -11.66 109.43 2.31
C VAL A 251 -11.37 109.69 3.80
N ALA A 252 -10.72 108.74 4.50
CA ALA A 252 -10.35 108.91 5.90
C ALA A 252 -9.25 109.97 6.12
N ALA A 253 -8.32 110.12 5.16
CA ALA A 253 -7.26 111.14 5.22
C ALA A 253 -7.79 112.56 4.98
N GLU A 254 -8.74 112.73 4.06
CA GLU A 254 -9.36 114.05 3.79
C GLU A 254 -10.28 114.53 4.93
N ALA A 255 -10.96 113.62 5.63
CA ALA A 255 -11.80 113.96 6.78
C ALA A 255 -10.96 114.46 7.98
N LYS A 256 -9.80 113.85 8.26
CA LYS A 256 -8.90 114.30 9.34
C LYS A 256 -8.30 115.69 9.09
N ALA A 257 -7.94 116.01 7.85
CA ALA A 257 -7.37 117.31 7.50
C ALA A 257 -8.40 118.46 7.62
N LYS A 258 -9.69 118.17 7.45
CA LYS A 258 -10.77 119.17 7.55
C LYS A 258 -11.15 119.49 9.00
N ASP A 259 -11.15 118.50 9.88
CA ASP A 259 -11.44 118.68 11.32
C ASP A 259 -10.33 119.44 12.07
N GLU A 260 -9.06 119.27 11.69
CA GLU A 260 -7.94 120.01 12.29
C GLU A 260 -7.92 121.50 11.88
N ALA A 261 -8.33 121.82 10.65
CA ALA A 261 -8.41 123.20 10.16
C ALA A 261 -9.53 124.00 10.85
N GLU A 262 -10.68 123.39 11.12
CA GLU A 262 -11.82 124.06 11.79
C GLU A 262 -11.57 124.33 13.29
N ARG A 263 -10.68 123.56 13.93
CA ARG A 263 -10.35 123.70 15.35
C ARG A 263 -9.36 124.84 15.61
N ALA A 264 -8.41 125.05 14.69
CA ALA A 264 -7.42 126.13 14.75
C ALA A 264 -8.03 127.52 14.50
N GLU A 265 -9.09 127.63 13.68
CA GLU A 265 -9.73 128.92 13.38
C GLU A 265 -10.58 129.45 14.56
N LYS A 266 -11.20 128.54 15.35
CA LYS A 266 -12.03 128.90 16.52
C LYS A 266 -11.24 129.40 17.73
N LEU A 267 -9.98 128.98 17.90
CA LEU A 267 -9.15 129.30 19.07
C LEU A 267 -8.28 130.57 18.92
N ARG A 268 -8.26 131.17 17.72
CA ARG A 268 -7.48 132.38 17.40
C ARG A 268 -7.78 133.61 18.29
N PRO A 269 -9.05 133.95 18.61
CA PRO A 269 -9.34 135.14 19.44
C PRO A 269 -8.83 135.03 20.87
N ASP A 270 -8.86 133.83 21.44
CA ASP A 270 -8.45 133.58 22.82
C ASP A 270 -6.92 133.56 22.96
N ARG A 271 -6.23 133.06 21.93
CA ARG A 271 -4.77 133.16 21.82
C ARG A 271 -4.28 134.61 21.80
N GLU A 272 -4.94 135.51 21.07
CA GLU A 272 -4.57 136.94 21.03
C GLU A 272 -4.80 137.63 22.38
N LYS A 273 -5.91 137.33 23.07
CA LYS A 273 -6.18 137.87 24.41
C LYS A 273 -5.16 137.42 25.45
N LEU A 274 -4.75 136.15 25.42
CA LEU A 274 -3.74 135.61 26.34
C LEU A 274 -2.36 136.26 26.12
N LEU A 275 -1.98 136.52 24.87
CA LEU A 275 -0.76 137.25 24.54
C LEU A 275 -0.83 138.71 25.01
N SER A 276 -1.97 139.37 24.84
CA SER A 276 -2.21 140.74 25.32
C SER A 276 -2.07 140.83 26.84
N PHE A 277 -2.69 139.92 27.58
CA PHE A 277 -2.59 139.83 29.03
C PHE A 277 -1.15 139.54 29.52
N ALA A 278 -0.43 138.66 28.82
CA ALA A 278 0.97 138.41 29.14
C ALA A 278 1.84 139.66 28.97
N ASN A 279 1.62 140.45 27.91
CA ASN A 279 2.35 141.69 27.68
C ASN A 279 2.06 142.76 28.75
N SER A 280 0.79 142.91 29.18
CA SER A 280 0.46 143.86 30.24
C SER A 280 1.12 143.55 31.57
N LEU A 281 1.39 142.27 31.85
CA LEU A 281 2.13 141.85 33.05
C LEU A 281 3.61 142.24 32.96
N LEU A 282 4.22 142.19 31.76
CA LEU A 282 5.62 142.55 31.55
C LEU A 282 5.87 144.07 31.72
N GLU A 283 4.85 144.90 31.52
CA GLU A 283 4.98 146.36 31.63
C GLU A 283 4.97 146.88 33.08
N ILE A 284 4.61 146.04 34.06
CA ILE A 284 4.59 146.43 35.48
C ILE A 284 6.03 146.68 35.96
N ARG A 285 6.33 147.90 36.40
CA ARG A 285 7.64 148.29 36.93
C ARG A 285 7.63 148.35 38.46
N ALA A 286 8.75 147.98 39.07
CA ALA A 286 8.95 148.10 40.50
C ALA A 286 8.87 149.58 40.94
N PRO A 287 8.21 149.88 42.07
CA PRO A 287 8.25 151.21 42.66
C PRO A 287 9.67 151.52 43.17
N GLU A 288 10.16 152.74 42.91
CA GLU A 288 11.42 153.22 43.49
C GLU A 288 11.24 153.41 45.00
N VAL A 289 12.02 152.68 45.78
CA VAL A 289 12.02 152.74 47.25
C VAL A 289 13.44 152.94 47.76
N SER A 290 13.59 153.76 48.79
CA SER A 290 14.91 154.14 49.30
C SER A 290 15.50 153.16 50.32
N ASP A 291 14.67 152.25 50.87
CA ASP A 291 15.12 151.21 51.78
C ASP A 291 15.55 149.95 51.02
N THR A 292 16.76 149.46 51.29
CA THR A 292 17.33 148.28 50.61
C THR A 292 16.49 147.01 50.74
N ARG A 293 15.85 146.76 51.89
CA ARG A 293 14.97 145.58 52.04
C ARG A 293 13.68 145.75 51.27
N ALA A 294 13.16 146.97 51.19
CA ALA A 294 11.99 147.25 50.36
C ALA A 294 12.30 147.05 48.86
N GLN A 295 13.51 147.43 48.41
CA GLN A 295 13.97 147.23 47.03
C GLN A 295 14.05 145.73 46.67
N ASP A 296 14.64 144.90 47.55
CA ASP A 296 14.73 143.44 47.34
C ASP A 296 13.35 142.77 47.20
N VAL A 297 12.36 143.23 47.98
CA VAL A 297 10.97 142.74 47.90
C VAL A 297 10.34 143.13 46.55
N ALA A 298 10.56 144.36 46.10
CA ALA A 298 10.04 144.84 44.82
C ALA A 298 10.67 144.09 43.62
N ASP A 299 11.98 143.85 43.65
CA ASP A 299 12.69 143.13 42.59
C ASP A 299 12.27 141.65 42.50
N THR A 300 12.08 141.00 43.65
CA THR A 300 11.58 139.61 43.70
C THR A 300 10.18 139.51 43.10
N ALA A 301 9.28 140.44 43.45
CA ALA A 301 7.91 140.46 42.93
C ALA A 301 7.88 140.66 41.41
N ILE A 302 8.68 141.57 40.86
CA ILE A 302 8.79 141.77 39.41
C ILE A 302 9.33 140.52 38.71
N ALA A 303 10.35 139.87 39.26
CA ALA A 303 10.91 138.65 38.67
C ALA A 303 9.88 137.52 38.55
N GLU A 304 8.97 137.38 39.52
CA GLU A 304 7.88 136.40 39.45
C GLU A 304 6.85 136.74 38.36
N ILE A 305 6.48 138.01 38.23
CA ILE A 305 5.56 138.50 37.18
C ILE A 305 6.13 138.17 35.78
N TYR A 306 7.43 138.39 35.57
CA TYR A 306 8.11 138.04 34.31
C TYR A 306 8.03 136.55 33.98
N ARG A 307 8.14 135.66 34.97
CA ARG A 307 8.02 134.21 34.75
C ARG A 307 6.61 133.81 34.35
N ILE A 308 5.61 134.39 35.00
CA ILE A 308 4.19 134.11 34.72
C ILE A 308 3.86 134.53 33.29
N ALA A 309 4.22 135.75 32.90
CA ALA A 309 3.97 136.27 31.56
C ALA A 309 4.59 135.39 30.45
N ASN A 310 5.85 134.98 30.59
CA ASN A 310 6.51 134.14 29.60
C ASN A 310 5.89 132.74 29.46
N ARG A 311 5.36 132.17 30.56
CA ARG A 311 4.68 130.87 30.52
C ARG A 311 3.40 130.94 29.68
N ILE A 312 2.64 132.03 29.83
CA ILE A 312 1.41 132.27 29.06
C ILE A 312 1.73 132.40 27.55
N ILE A 313 2.81 133.10 27.20
CA ILE A 313 3.25 133.24 25.79
C ILE A 313 3.65 131.88 25.18
N LYS A 314 4.31 131.00 25.94
CA LYS A 314 4.70 129.69 25.42
C LYS A 314 3.49 128.78 25.18
N GLN A 315 2.61 128.65 26.17
CA GLN A 315 1.48 127.72 26.09
C GLN A 315 0.41 128.17 25.07
N SER A 316 0.32 129.47 24.79
CA SER A 316 -0.59 130.00 23.76
C SER A 316 -0.13 129.72 22.33
N LYS A 317 1.11 129.31 22.06
CA LYS A 317 1.57 128.94 20.71
C LYS A 317 1.13 127.54 20.27
N ASP A 318 0.85 126.68 21.25
CA ASP A 318 0.46 125.28 21.06
C ASP A 318 -1.08 125.09 21.11
N LEU A 319 -1.83 126.20 21.17
CA LEU A 319 -3.28 126.32 20.98
C LEU A 319 -3.60 126.74 19.54
#